data_AF-A0A3D0C4K1-F1
#
_entry.id   AF-A0A3D0C4K1-F1
#
_cell.length_a   1.000
_cell.length_b   1.000
_cell.length_c   1.000
_cell.angle_alpha   90.00
_cell.angle_beta   90.00
_cell.angle_gamma   90.00
#
_symmetry.space_group_name_H-M   'P 1'
#
loop_
_entity.id
_entity.type
_entity.pdbx_description
1 polymer ?
#
loop_
_entity_poly.entity_id
_entity_poly.type
_entity_poly.pdbx_seq_one_letter_code
_entity_poly.pdbx_strand_id
1 'polypeptide(L)'
;GHIVSQLWHVGRMSHASFHADGLPVAPSAIAPDAQVWVVGEDGVGRMVDCPIPRELSKQDIKDIIQDYRRAASNAIEAGFDGIEIHGGNGYLIDQFLRRSSNKRDDEYGGSITNRLRFVMEVVEAVSDEIGANKVGIR
;
A
#
# COMPACT_ATOMS: atom_id res chain seq x y z
N GLY A 1 -11.54 22.99 12.92
CA GLY A 1 -11.64 22.07 11.79
C GLY A 1 -10.82 20.84 12.10
N HIS A 2 -11.09 19.71 11.45
CA HIS A 2 -10.29 18.49 11.60
C HIS A 2 -9.52 18.21 10.30
N ILE A 3 -8.35 17.60 10.42
CA ILE A 3 -7.49 17.16 9.31
C ILE A 3 -7.03 15.73 9.57
N VAL A 4 -7.08 14.89 8.52
CA VAL A 4 -6.62 13.50 8.57
C VAL A 4 -5.48 13.27 7.59
N SER A 5 -4.53 12.42 7.97
CA SER A 5 -3.42 12.02 7.10
C SER A 5 -3.79 10.76 6.33
N GLN A 6 -3.81 10.82 5.00
CA GLN A 6 -4.02 9.63 4.18
C GLN A 6 -2.72 8.81 4.11
N LEU A 7 -2.70 7.63 4.74
CA LEU A 7 -1.55 6.73 4.72
C LEU A 7 -1.58 5.89 3.44
N TRP A 8 -0.44 5.86 2.75
CA TRP A 8 -0.40 5.38 1.38
C TRP A 8 0.81 4.47 1.11
N HIS A 9 0.51 3.33 0.49
CA HIS A 9 1.51 2.45 -0.12
C HIS A 9 1.08 2.12 -1.55
N VAL A 10 1.86 2.55 -2.54
CA VAL A 10 1.48 2.45 -3.96
C VAL A 10 1.50 1.03 -4.53
N GLY A 11 2.30 0.15 -3.93
CA GLY A 11 2.49 -1.21 -4.44
C GLY A 11 3.06 -1.18 -5.87
N ARG A 12 2.44 -1.91 -6.80
CA ARG A 12 2.91 -1.97 -8.21
C ARG A 12 2.74 -0.68 -9.03
N MET A 13 2.03 0.33 -8.52
CA MET A 13 1.88 1.63 -9.20
C MET A 13 3.08 2.53 -8.91
N SER A 14 4.28 2.11 -9.34
CA SER A 14 5.53 2.79 -9.04
C SER A 14 6.59 2.51 -10.11
N HIS A 15 7.76 3.13 -9.99
CA HIS A 15 8.85 3.03 -10.95
C HIS A 15 10.15 2.58 -10.26
N ALA A 16 10.99 1.86 -11.01
CA ALA A 16 12.25 1.29 -10.52
C ALA A 16 13.17 2.30 -9.84
N SER A 17 13.18 3.56 -10.29
CA SER A 17 14.01 4.63 -9.72
C SER A 17 13.71 4.97 -8.25
N PHE A 18 12.54 4.56 -7.73
CA PHE A 18 12.17 4.79 -6.33
C PHE A 18 12.56 3.65 -5.40
N HIS A 19 13.10 2.54 -5.92
CA HIS A 19 13.38 1.32 -5.16
C HIS A 19 14.86 0.98 -5.28
N ALA A 20 15.52 0.70 -4.16
CA ALA A 20 16.95 0.37 -4.15
C ALA A 20 17.28 -0.93 -4.91
N ASP A 21 16.34 -1.90 -4.91
CA ASP A 21 16.42 -3.14 -5.69
C ASP A 21 15.81 -3.01 -7.10
N GLY A 22 15.32 -1.81 -7.45
CA GLY A 22 14.70 -1.51 -8.73
C GLY A 22 13.31 -2.09 -8.94
N LEU A 23 12.69 -2.73 -7.93
CA LEU A 23 11.43 -3.42 -8.10
C LEU A 23 10.36 -2.94 -7.11
N PRO A 24 9.21 -2.45 -7.60
CA PRO A 24 8.06 -2.22 -6.73
C PRO A 24 7.53 -3.56 -6.21
N VAL A 25 6.71 -3.51 -5.17
CA VAL A 25 6.16 -4.70 -4.51
C VAL A 25 4.65 -4.84 -4.72
N ALA A 26 4.15 -6.06 -4.74
CA ALA A 26 2.74 -6.36 -4.98
C ALA A 26 2.33 -7.71 -4.39
N PRO A 27 1.02 -8.01 -4.26
CA PRO A 27 0.58 -9.36 -3.90
C PRO A 27 0.99 -10.43 -4.93
N SER A 28 1.22 -10.08 -6.19
CA SER A 28 1.66 -11.01 -7.23
C SER A 28 2.51 -10.28 -8.27
N ALA A 29 3.40 -11.00 -8.95
CA ALA A 29 4.29 -10.48 -9.99
C ALA A 29 3.55 -10.16 -11.30
N ILE A 30 2.63 -9.19 -11.25
CA ILE A 30 1.76 -8.78 -12.36
C ILE A 30 1.86 -7.27 -12.51
N ALA A 31 2.40 -6.80 -13.64
CA ALA A 31 2.44 -5.37 -13.95
C ALA A 31 1.02 -4.76 -14.03
N PRO A 32 0.83 -3.48 -13.66
CA PRO A 32 -0.48 -2.84 -13.72
C PRO A 32 -0.93 -2.42 -15.13
N ASP A 33 -0.05 -2.57 -16.15
CA ASP A 33 -0.25 -2.01 -17.50
C ASP A 33 -0.60 -0.51 -17.44
N ALA A 34 0.21 0.22 -16.67
CA ALA A 34 -0.01 1.62 -16.34
C ALA A 34 1.33 2.37 -16.30
N GLN A 35 1.24 3.69 -16.43
CA GLN A 35 2.38 4.59 -16.36
C GLN A 35 2.28 5.48 -15.12
N VAL A 36 3.42 5.81 -14.53
CA VAL A 36 3.53 6.82 -13.46
C VAL A 36 4.31 8.03 -13.94
N TRP A 37 4.01 9.19 -13.36
CA TRP A 37 4.75 10.41 -13.64
C TRP A 37 6.04 10.44 -12.82
N VAL A 38 7.18 10.52 -13.50
CA VAL A 38 8.50 10.62 -12.88
C VAL A 38 9.22 11.85 -13.41
N VAL A 39 9.80 12.63 -12.51
CA VAL A 39 10.69 13.73 -12.86
C VAL A 39 12.10 13.14 -13.03
N GLY A 40 12.64 13.23 -14.25
CA GLY A 40 14.00 12.79 -14.53
C GLY A 40 15.05 13.69 -13.88
N GLU A 41 16.30 13.26 -13.89
CA GLU A 41 17.44 14.06 -13.39
C GLU A 41 17.60 15.40 -14.15
N ASP A 42 17.07 15.46 -15.38
CA ASP A 42 16.99 16.67 -16.20
C ASP A 42 15.89 17.66 -15.76
N GLY A 43 15.15 17.34 -14.69
CA GLY A 43 14.02 18.11 -14.19
C GLY A 43 12.76 18.01 -15.04
N VAL A 44 12.76 17.17 -16.09
CA VAL A 44 11.62 17.03 -17.00
C VAL A 44 10.78 15.82 -16.59
N GLY A 45 9.50 16.08 -16.35
CA GLY A 45 8.53 15.05 -16.00
C GLY A 45 8.05 14.27 -17.23
N ARG A 46 8.00 12.94 -17.10
CA ARG A 46 7.57 12.01 -18.14
C ARG A 46 6.71 10.91 -17.55
N MET A 47 5.77 10.40 -18.36
CA MET A 47 5.08 9.15 -18.05
C MET A 47 6.02 8.00 -18.35
N VAL A 48 6.25 7.12 -17.38
CA VAL A 48 7.11 5.94 -17.50
C VAL A 48 6.34 4.69 -17.09
N ASP A 49 6.60 3.59 -17.77
CA ASP A 49 5.90 2.31 -17.52
C ASP A 49 6.24 1.77 -16.14
N CYS A 50 5.23 1.21 -15.47
CA CYS A 50 5.43 0.48 -14.22
C CYS A 50 6.04 -0.90 -14.55
N PRO A 51 7.19 -1.27 -13.96
CA PRO A 51 7.80 -2.57 -14.20
C PRO A 51 6.96 -3.69 -13.57
N ILE A 52 7.32 -4.94 -13.89
CA ILE A 52 6.77 -6.11 -13.18
C ILE A 52 7.22 -6.03 -11.71
N PRO A 53 6.28 -6.04 -10.74
CA PRO A 53 6.63 -5.97 -9.34
C PRO A 53 7.18 -7.29 -8.83
N ARG A 54 7.93 -7.23 -7.73
CA ARG A 54 8.26 -8.40 -6.91
C ARG A 54 7.04 -8.79 -6.07
N GLU A 55 6.75 -10.09 -6.04
CA GLU A 55 5.72 -10.62 -5.16
C GLU A 55 6.17 -10.54 -3.69
N LEU A 56 5.28 -10.05 -2.82
CA LEU A 56 5.53 -9.92 -1.40
C LEU A 56 5.67 -11.28 -0.72
N SER A 57 6.72 -11.41 0.10
CA SER A 57 6.82 -12.51 1.05
C SER A 57 5.86 -12.31 2.22
N LYS A 58 5.61 -13.35 3.02
CA LYS A 58 4.84 -13.21 4.27
C LYS A 58 5.52 -12.28 5.27
N GLN A 59 6.86 -12.22 5.25
CA GLN A 59 7.60 -11.30 6.11
C GLN A 59 7.40 -9.86 5.63
N ASP A 60 7.48 -9.62 4.32
CA ASP A 60 7.26 -8.28 3.74
C ASP A 60 5.88 -7.74 4.10
N ILE A 61 4.85 -8.61 4.08
CA ILE A 61 3.48 -8.23 4.47
C ILE A 61 3.44 -7.79 5.94
N LYS A 62 4.07 -8.54 6.84
CA LYS A 62 4.15 -8.20 8.27
C LYS A 62 4.89 -6.88 8.48
N ASP A 63 5.99 -6.67 7.77
CA ASP A 63 6.79 -5.45 7.87
C ASP A 63 5.99 -4.24 7.39
N ILE A 64 5.26 -4.36 6.28
CA ILE A 64 4.37 -3.29 5.77
C ILE A 64 3.24 -2.98 6.76
N ILE A 65 2.67 -3.97 7.43
CA ILE A 65 1.68 -3.74 8.50
C ILE A 65 2.29 -2.92 9.64
N GLN A 66 3.54 -3.22 10.04
CA GLN A 66 4.25 -2.42 11.04
C GLN A 66 4.57 -1.01 10.55
N ASP A 67 4.85 -0.84 9.26
CA ASP A 67 5.06 0.47 8.67
C ASP A 67 3.79 1.32 8.68
N TYR A 68 2.62 0.74 8.39
CA TYR A 68 1.32 1.43 8.57
C TYR A 68 1.07 1.82 10.01
N ARG A 69 1.33 0.90 10.96
CA ARG A 69 1.23 1.15 12.40
C ARG A 69 2.09 2.35 12.81
N ARG A 70 3.38 2.32 12.45
CA ARG A 70 4.32 3.42 12.75
C ARG A 70 3.90 4.72 12.07
N ALA A 71 3.45 4.67 10.82
CA ALA A 71 2.97 5.84 10.10
C ALA A 71 1.72 6.48 10.74
N ALA A 72 0.82 5.66 11.31
CA ALA A 72 -0.31 6.16 12.08
C ALA A 72 0.14 6.89 13.35
N SER A 73 1.09 6.32 14.10
CA SER A 73 1.70 6.95 15.28
C SER A 73 2.35 8.30 14.92
N ASN A 74 3.14 8.32 13.85
CA ASN A 74 3.80 9.53 13.34
C ASN A 74 2.78 10.61 12.92
N ALA A 75 1.64 10.23 12.33
CA ALA A 75 0.60 11.18 11.95
C ALA A 75 -0.02 11.86 13.18
N ILE A 76 -0.25 11.11 14.26
CA ILE A 76 -0.73 11.69 15.52
C ILE A 76 0.33 12.60 16.14
N GLU A 77 1.61 12.19 16.15
CA GLU A 77 2.71 13.02 16.62
C GLU A 77 2.85 14.33 15.82
N ALA A 78 2.59 14.27 14.51
CA ALA A 78 2.58 15.44 13.64
C ALA A 78 1.35 16.36 13.81
N GLY A 79 0.39 15.98 14.67
CA GLY A 79 -0.77 16.80 15.02
C GLY A 79 -2.02 16.59 14.16
N PHE A 80 -2.10 15.50 13.39
CA PHE A 80 -3.34 15.14 12.70
C PHE A 80 -4.41 14.62 13.68
N ASP A 81 -5.69 14.87 13.39
CA ASP A 81 -6.81 14.39 14.21
C ASP A 81 -7.05 12.89 14.04
N GLY A 82 -6.55 12.31 12.95
CA GLY A 82 -6.65 10.90 12.62
C GLY A 82 -5.99 10.57 11.30
N ILE A 83 -6.22 9.35 10.82
CA ILE A 83 -5.68 8.85 9.56
C ILE A 83 -6.77 8.27 8.67
N GLU A 84 -6.51 8.26 7.38
CA GLU A 84 -7.28 7.50 6.40
C GLU A 84 -6.36 6.45 5.76
N ILE A 85 -6.70 5.17 5.86
CA ILE A 85 -6.02 4.12 5.12
C ILE A 85 -6.43 4.21 3.64
N HIS A 86 -5.48 4.37 2.73
CA HIS A 86 -5.76 4.33 1.31
C HIS A 86 -6.02 2.88 0.83
N GLY A 87 -7.28 2.43 0.90
CA GLY A 87 -7.72 1.09 0.49
C GLY A 87 -8.12 0.95 -0.98
N GLY A 88 -8.30 2.05 -1.72
CA GLY A 88 -8.78 2.06 -3.11
C GLY A 88 -7.76 2.43 -4.22
N ASN A 89 -8.29 2.78 -5.39
CA ASN A 89 -7.60 3.32 -6.57
C ASN A 89 -6.45 2.47 -7.15
N GLY A 90 -6.44 1.16 -6.92
CA GLY A 90 -5.46 0.25 -7.49
C GLY A 90 -4.10 0.24 -6.78
N TYR A 91 -3.98 0.83 -5.58
CA TYR A 91 -2.77 0.78 -4.74
C TYR A 91 -2.68 -0.50 -3.92
N LEU A 92 -1.66 -0.63 -3.05
CA LEU A 92 -1.27 -1.94 -2.50
C LEU A 92 -2.44 -2.70 -1.86
N ILE A 93 -3.23 -2.05 -1.00
CA ILE A 93 -4.38 -2.70 -0.36
C ILE A 93 -5.40 -3.16 -1.40
N ASP A 94 -5.79 -2.29 -2.33
CA ASP A 94 -6.71 -2.63 -3.43
C ASP A 94 -6.16 -3.77 -4.31
N GLN A 95 -4.84 -3.83 -4.49
CA GLN A 95 -4.18 -4.91 -5.22
C GLN A 95 -4.40 -6.26 -4.54
N PHE A 96 -4.41 -6.34 -3.20
CA PHE A 96 -4.75 -7.56 -2.47
C PHE A 96 -6.24 -7.91 -2.61
N LEU A 97 -7.13 -6.91 -2.62
CA LEU A 97 -8.59 -7.10 -2.69
C LEU A 97 -9.05 -7.68 -4.04
N ARG A 98 -8.40 -7.28 -5.13
CA ARG A 98 -8.82 -7.61 -6.51
C ARG A 98 -8.28 -8.96 -7.00
N ARG A 99 -9.17 -9.75 -7.60
CA ARG A 99 -8.83 -11.02 -8.28
C ARG A 99 -7.92 -10.84 -9.51
N SER A 100 -7.88 -9.65 -10.11
CA SER A 100 -7.05 -9.35 -11.28
C SER A 100 -5.58 -9.14 -10.93
N SER A 101 -5.29 -8.63 -9.74
CA SER A 101 -3.93 -8.32 -9.25
C SER A 101 -3.40 -9.31 -8.22
N ASN A 102 -4.27 -10.01 -7.50
CA ASN A 102 -3.89 -11.00 -6.50
C ASN A 102 -4.16 -12.43 -7.02
N LYS A 103 -3.07 -13.14 -7.32
CA LYS A 103 -3.03 -14.55 -7.74
C LYS A 103 -2.36 -15.46 -6.71
N ARG A 104 -2.19 -14.99 -5.48
CA ARG A 104 -1.60 -15.79 -4.41
C ARG A 104 -2.44 -17.02 -4.10
N ASP A 105 -1.76 -18.09 -3.76
CA ASP A 105 -2.32 -19.37 -3.31
C ASP A 105 -2.18 -19.58 -1.79
N ASP A 106 -1.64 -18.59 -1.08
CA ASP A 106 -1.50 -18.57 0.37
C ASP A 106 -2.70 -17.90 1.09
N GLU A 107 -2.52 -17.66 2.39
CA GLU A 107 -3.55 -17.07 3.26
C GLU A 107 -3.93 -15.62 2.91
N TYR A 108 -3.22 -14.98 1.98
CA TYR A 108 -3.51 -13.64 1.49
C TYR A 108 -4.15 -13.63 0.09
N GLY A 109 -4.45 -14.79 -0.52
CA GLY A 109 -5.12 -14.88 -1.83
C GLY A 109 -6.10 -16.04 -1.99
N GLY A 110 -6.61 -16.20 -3.21
CA GLY A 110 -7.60 -17.22 -3.56
C GLY A 110 -9.03 -16.90 -3.09
N SER A 111 -9.32 -17.06 -1.80
CA SER A 111 -10.67 -16.83 -1.24
C SER A 111 -10.96 -15.35 -0.98
N ILE A 112 -12.23 -14.98 -0.82
CA ILE A 112 -12.61 -13.60 -0.42
C ILE A 112 -12.01 -13.27 0.95
N THR A 113 -12.14 -14.17 1.92
CA THR A 113 -11.59 -14.02 3.28
C THR A 113 -10.08 -13.78 3.25
N ASN A 114 -9.35 -14.53 2.44
CA ASN A 114 -7.90 -14.38 2.34
C ASN A 114 -7.51 -13.05 1.69
N ARG A 115 -8.20 -12.61 0.64
CA ARG A 115 -7.95 -11.30 0.03
C ARG A 115 -8.25 -10.13 0.96
N LEU A 116 -9.24 -10.29 1.86
CA LEU A 116 -9.55 -9.31 2.90
C LEU A 116 -8.54 -9.32 4.06
N ARG A 117 -7.74 -10.39 4.21
CA ARG A 117 -6.84 -10.56 5.36
C ARG A 117 -5.90 -9.38 5.53
N PHE A 118 -5.23 -8.97 4.46
CA PHE A 118 -4.25 -7.88 4.52
C PHE A 118 -4.87 -6.55 4.98
N VAL A 119 -6.03 -6.18 4.43
CA VAL A 119 -6.70 -4.92 4.85
C VAL A 119 -7.16 -4.99 6.30
N MET A 120 -7.66 -6.14 6.75
CA MET A 120 -8.11 -6.32 8.13
C MET A 120 -6.93 -6.24 9.11
N GLU A 121 -5.80 -6.88 8.80
CA GLU A 121 -4.59 -6.81 9.62
C GLU A 121 -4.03 -5.37 9.69
N VAL A 122 -4.08 -4.60 8.59
CA VAL A 122 -3.70 -3.18 8.61
C VAL A 122 -4.65 -2.36 9.47
N VAL A 123 -5.97 -2.51 9.30
CA VAL A 123 -6.99 -1.78 10.08
C VAL A 123 -6.87 -2.07 11.57
N GLU A 124 -6.68 -3.33 11.94
CA GLU A 124 -6.47 -3.77 13.33
C GLU A 124 -5.20 -3.12 13.90
N ALA A 125 -4.07 -3.25 13.21
CA ALA A 125 -2.79 -2.72 13.70
C ALA A 125 -2.79 -1.19 13.90
N VAL A 126 -3.41 -0.42 13.01
CA VAL A 126 -3.50 1.04 13.19
C VAL A 126 -4.54 1.42 14.25
N SER A 127 -5.64 0.67 14.35
CA SER A 127 -6.69 0.92 15.35
C SER A 127 -6.16 0.68 16.76
N ASP A 128 -5.35 -0.36 16.94
CA ASP A 128 -4.69 -0.66 18.22
C ASP A 128 -3.67 0.41 18.61
N GLU A 129 -3.03 1.06 17.64
CA GLU A 129 -2.00 2.07 17.88
C GLU A 129 -2.58 3.44 18.25
N ILE A 130 -3.59 3.92 17.52
CA ILE A 130 -4.08 5.31 17.68
C ILE A 130 -5.54 5.43 18.16
N GLY A 131 -6.25 4.31 18.25
CA GLY A 131 -7.67 4.21 18.56
C GLY A 131 -8.55 4.19 17.32
N ALA A 132 -9.48 3.23 17.25
CA ALA A 132 -10.38 3.03 16.09
C ALA A 132 -11.22 4.26 15.72
N ASN A 133 -11.52 5.15 16.69
CA ASN A 133 -12.26 6.38 16.44
C ASN A 133 -11.48 7.44 15.65
N LYS A 134 -10.18 7.20 15.38
CA LYS A 134 -9.31 8.07 14.58
C LYS A 134 -8.90 7.43 13.24
N VAL A 135 -9.51 6.30 12.87
CA VAL A 135 -9.14 5.52 11.69
C VAL A 135 -10.29 5.52 10.69
N GLY A 136 -10.04 6.06 9.50
CA GLY A 136 -10.89 5.89 8.31
C GLY A 136 -10.26 4.94 7.30
N ILE A 137 -11.06 4.45 6.36
CA ILE A 137 -10.58 3.73 5.17
C ILE A 137 -11.32 4.24 3.94
N ARG A 138 -10.58 4.37 2.84
CA ARG A 138 -11.11 4.78 1.53
C ARG A 138 -11.19 3.62 0.55
#